data_AF-A0A919RK93-F1
#
_entry.id   AF-A0A919RK93-F1
#
_cell.length_a   1.000
_cell.length_b   1.000
_cell.length_c   1.000
_cell.angle_alpha   90.00
_cell.angle_beta   90.00
_cell.angle_gamma   90.00
#
_symmetry.space_group_name_H-M   'P 1'
#
loop_
_entity.id
_entity.type
_entity.pdbx_description
1 polymer ?
#
loop_
_entity_poly.entity_id
_entity_poly.type
_entity_poly.pdbx_seq_one_letter_code
_entity_poly.pdbx_strand_id
1 'polypeptide(L)'
;MSDESQRPTPESEPDDLPYIDPRDEPAEFGLTVGLVTAGAVIVAAITMFFGSPEAPGGVKWLLLGPIALMAGEVLVHELWWRRWWGLLPGAAVGLLVYFEGRHVAADILGVDWGHAAAYVLAWVLFAVVFVYASRWPQTNFSAEPRPGRPA
;
A
#
# COMPACT_ATOMS: atom_id res chain seq x y z
N MET A 1 26.47 -53.94 26.03
CA MET A 1 25.61 -53.75 24.86
C MET A 1 24.33 -53.14 25.39
N SER A 2 24.31 -51.81 25.47
CA SER A 2 23.17 -51.04 25.99
C SER A 2 22.82 -50.03 24.91
N ASP A 3 21.64 -50.25 24.35
CA ASP A 3 21.03 -49.51 23.25
C ASP A 3 20.49 -48.20 23.82
N GLU A 4 21.32 -47.14 23.78
CA GLU A 4 20.95 -45.83 24.30
C GLU A 4 20.45 -44.95 23.15
N SER A 5 19.12 -44.99 22.96
CA SER A 5 18.34 -43.79 22.72
C SER A 5 18.75 -42.92 21.51
N GLN A 6 18.54 -43.43 20.29
CA GLN A 6 18.23 -42.55 19.16
C GLN A 6 16.88 -41.87 19.43
N ARG A 7 16.91 -40.72 20.11
CA ARG A 7 15.79 -39.78 20.04
C ARG A 7 15.71 -39.28 18.59
N PRO A 8 14.54 -39.31 17.93
CA PRO A 8 14.38 -38.57 16.69
C PRO A 8 14.63 -37.10 17.00
N THR A 9 15.69 -36.53 16.43
CA THR A 9 15.88 -35.08 16.40
C THR A 9 14.64 -34.49 15.71
N PRO A 10 14.04 -33.43 16.28
CA PRO A 10 12.95 -32.75 15.60
C PRO A 10 13.52 -32.24 14.28
N GLU A 11 12.98 -32.78 13.19
CA GLU A 11 13.00 -32.29 11.82
C GLU A 11 13.96 -31.12 11.59
N SER A 12 15.13 -31.43 11.02
CA SER A 12 15.92 -30.44 10.31
C SER A 12 15.05 -29.89 9.18
N GLU A 13 14.35 -28.79 9.47
CA GLU A 13 13.76 -27.93 8.45
C GLU A 13 14.87 -27.69 7.40
N PRO A 14 14.64 -27.97 6.11
CA PRO A 14 15.68 -27.86 5.10
C PRO A 14 16.17 -26.40 5.06
N ASP A 15 17.39 -26.20 5.57
CA ASP A 15 18.07 -24.91 5.79
C ASP A 15 18.51 -24.23 4.46
N ASP A 16 17.98 -24.71 3.33
CA ASP A 16 18.32 -24.35 1.96
C ASP A 16 17.19 -23.56 1.25
N LEU A 17 16.14 -23.18 1.96
CA LEU A 17 15.12 -22.30 1.38
C LEU A 17 15.70 -20.87 1.25
N PRO A 18 15.66 -20.26 0.05
CA PRO A 18 16.07 -18.88 -0.13
C PRO A 18 15.27 -17.98 0.81
N TYR A 19 15.95 -17.16 1.62
CA TYR A 19 15.30 -16.12 2.42
C TYR A 19 14.73 -15.07 1.47
N ILE A 20 13.41 -15.11 1.26
CA ILE A 20 12.70 -14.07 0.53
C ILE A 20 12.35 -12.99 1.56
N ASP A 21 12.89 -11.78 1.38
CA ASP A 21 12.46 -10.63 2.15
C ASP A 21 10.95 -10.44 1.92
N PRO A 22 10.08 -10.46 2.96
CA PRO A 22 8.64 -10.22 2.80
C PRO A 22 8.30 -8.93 2.05
N ARG A 23 9.24 -7.98 1.96
CA ARG A 23 9.11 -6.73 1.19
C ARG A 23 9.19 -6.94 -0.33
N ASP A 24 9.82 -8.03 -0.78
CA ASP A 24 9.97 -8.38 -2.20
C ASP A 24 8.76 -9.16 -2.76
N GLU A 25 7.86 -9.62 -1.89
CA GLU A 25 6.60 -10.24 -2.30
C GLU A 25 5.67 -9.24 -3.01
N PRO A 26 4.74 -9.68 -3.87
CA PRO A 26 3.72 -8.79 -4.43
C PRO A 26 2.83 -8.21 -3.31
N ALA A 27 2.25 -7.03 -3.55
CA ALA A 27 1.38 -6.41 -2.57
C ALA A 27 0.16 -7.29 -2.25
N GLU A 28 -0.13 -7.50 -0.96
CA GLU A 28 -1.30 -8.27 -0.54
C GLU A 28 -2.58 -7.53 -0.94
N PHE A 29 -3.44 -8.18 -1.72
CA PHE A 29 -4.58 -7.50 -2.33
C PHE A 29 -5.58 -6.97 -1.30
N GLY A 30 -6.01 -7.82 -0.36
CA GLY A 30 -7.03 -7.48 0.62
C GLY A 30 -6.59 -6.33 1.52
N LEU A 31 -5.44 -6.48 2.15
CA LEU A 31 -4.88 -5.46 3.04
C LEU A 31 -4.54 -4.15 2.31
N THR A 32 -3.91 -4.21 1.13
CA THR A 32 -3.51 -2.99 0.38
C THR A 32 -4.73 -2.21 -0.09
N VAL A 33 -5.67 -2.87 -0.78
CA VAL A 33 -6.88 -2.19 -1.29
C VAL A 33 -7.72 -1.70 -0.13
N GLY A 34 -7.86 -2.49 0.95
CA GLY A 34 -8.62 -2.12 2.14
C GLY A 34 -8.06 -0.87 2.83
N LEU A 35 -6.75 -0.83 3.09
CA LEU A 35 -6.09 0.32 3.72
C LEU A 35 -6.14 1.57 2.85
N VAL A 36 -5.89 1.44 1.55
CA VAL A 36 -5.94 2.57 0.62
C VAL A 36 -7.37 3.13 0.51
N THR A 37 -8.37 2.25 0.45
CA THR A 37 -9.79 2.65 0.43
C THR A 37 -10.18 3.35 1.74
N ALA A 38 -9.83 2.77 2.88
CA ALA A 38 -10.12 3.36 4.19
C ALA A 38 -9.45 4.73 4.34
N GLY A 39 -8.17 4.85 3.94
CA GLY A 39 -7.45 6.11 3.91
C GLY A 39 -8.11 7.16 3.03
N ALA A 40 -8.50 6.79 1.80
CA ALA A 40 -9.19 7.69 0.89
C ALA A 40 -10.53 8.18 1.43
N VAL A 41 -11.33 7.30 2.05
CA VAL A 41 -12.60 7.66 2.71
C VAL A 41 -12.36 8.60 3.88
N ILE A 42 -11.35 8.34 4.72
CA ILE A 42 -11.00 9.21 5.85
C ILE A 42 -10.58 10.59 5.34
N VAL A 43 -9.74 10.68 4.32
CA VAL A 43 -9.31 11.95 3.72
C VAL A 43 -10.50 12.70 3.10
N ALA A 44 -11.37 12.00 2.37
CA ALA A 44 -12.58 12.59 1.80
C ALA A 44 -13.52 13.12 2.89
N ALA A 45 -13.71 12.36 3.98
CA ALA A 45 -14.49 12.82 5.12
C ALA A 45 -13.85 14.04 5.79
N ILE A 46 -12.55 14.00 6.08
CA ILE A 46 -11.84 15.13 6.70
C ILE A 46 -11.98 16.38 5.83
N THR A 47 -11.78 16.27 4.52
CA THR A 47 -11.90 17.41 3.61
C THR A 47 -13.33 17.93 3.50
N MET A 48 -14.35 17.05 3.50
CA MET A 48 -15.75 17.48 3.53
C MET A 48 -16.15 18.18 4.83
N PHE A 49 -15.71 17.68 5.98
CA PHE A 49 -16.11 18.22 7.30
C PHE A 49 -15.25 19.40 7.77
N PHE A 50 -13.99 19.48 7.33
CA PHE A 50 -13.00 20.45 7.84
C PHE A 50 -12.31 21.28 6.75
N GLY A 51 -12.57 21.03 5.46
CA GLY A 51 -11.91 21.71 4.35
C GLY A 51 -12.45 23.11 4.02
N SER A 52 -13.53 23.56 4.66
CA SER A 52 -14.01 24.93 4.49
C SER A 52 -13.12 25.91 5.28
N PRO A 53 -12.76 27.09 4.73
CA PRO A 53 -11.97 28.11 5.42
C PRO A 53 -12.52 28.56 6.79
N GLU A 54 -13.81 28.33 7.02
CA GLU A 54 -14.54 28.68 8.24
C GLU A 54 -14.57 27.56 9.29
N ALA A 55 -13.96 26.39 9.01
CA ALA A 55 -14.01 25.23 9.89
C ALA A 55 -13.13 25.43 11.15
N PRO A 56 -13.65 25.13 12.35
CA PRO A 56 -12.93 25.30 13.60
C PRO A 56 -11.87 24.21 13.79
N GLY A 57 -10.71 24.34 13.14
CA GLY A 57 -9.64 23.35 13.27
C GLY A 57 -8.36 23.55 12.47
N GLY A 58 -8.33 24.46 11.49
CA GLY A 58 -7.28 24.53 10.46
C GLY A 58 -5.81 24.58 10.94
N VAL A 59 -5.55 25.07 12.16
CA VAL A 59 -4.18 25.22 12.68
C VAL A 59 -3.68 23.99 13.45
N LYS A 60 -4.57 23.22 14.09
CA LYS A 60 -4.17 22.04 14.90
C LYS A 60 -3.83 20.81 14.05
N TRP A 61 -4.44 20.69 12.87
CA TRP A 61 -4.16 19.60 11.92
C TRP A 61 -2.86 19.80 11.13
N LEU A 62 -2.35 21.03 11.05
CA LEU A 62 -1.06 21.33 10.42
C LEU A 62 0.12 20.64 11.13
N LEU A 63 -0.02 20.38 12.43
CA LEU A 63 0.97 19.65 13.24
C LEU A 63 1.03 18.14 12.93
N LEU A 64 -0.01 17.59 12.30
CA LEU A 64 0.01 16.21 11.80
C LEU A 64 0.69 16.10 10.44
N GLY A 65 0.89 17.21 9.73
CA GLY A 65 1.59 17.25 8.45
C GLY A 65 2.98 16.61 8.50
N PRO A 66 3.87 16.99 9.44
CA PRO A 66 5.19 16.38 9.59
C PRO A 66 5.17 14.89 9.91
N ILE A 67 4.22 14.44 10.75
CA ILE A 67 4.07 13.02 11.11
C ILE A 67 3.57 12.21 9.90
N ALA A 68 2.61 12.76 9.15
CA ALA A 68 2.10 12.16 7.92
C ALA A 68 3.16 12.12 6.82
N LEU A 69 4.02 13.15 6.71
CA LEU A 69 5.14 13.18 5.77
C LEU A 69 6.19 12.12 6.13
N MET A 70 6.58 11.99 7.40
CA MET A 70 7.51 10.96 7.84
C MET A 70 6.96 9.54 7.64
N ALA A 71 5.70 9.31 8.02
CA ALA A 71 5.05 8.02 7.79
C ALA A 71 4.90 7.73 6.29
N GLY A 72 4.56 8.75 5.49
CA GLY A 72 4.49 8.68 4.05
C GLY A 72 5.84 8.37 3.41
N GLU A 73 6.93 8.99 3.86
CA GLU A 73 8.29 8.73 3.38
C GLU A 73 8.72 7.30 3.68
N VAL A 74 8.52 6.82 4.92
CA VAL A 74 8.84 5.43 5.29
C VAL A 74 7.99 4.44 4.49
N LEU A 75 6.68 4.64 4.39
CA LEU A 75 5.80 3.76 3.61
C LEU A 75 6.15 3.78 2.13
N VAL A 76 6.39 4.96 1.54
CA VAL A 76 6.74 5.09 0.13
C VAL A 76 8.10 4.46 -0.15
N HIS A 77 9.10 4.68 0.71
CA HIS A 77 10.44 4.15 0.52
C HIS A 77 10.49 2.62 0.72
N GLU A 78 9.82 2.10 1.75
CA GLU A 78 9.87 0.67 2.08
C GLU A 78 8.91 -0.17 1.23
N LEU A 79 7.69 0.32 0.94
CA LEU A 79 6.67 -0.48 0.25
C LEU A 79 6.58 -0.17 -1.25
N TRP A 80 6.76 1.10 -1.63
CA TRP A 80 6.38 1.55 -2.98
C TRP A 80 7.59 1.72 -3.90
N TRP A 81 8.76 2.08 -3.36
CA TRP A 81 9.98 2.29 -4.15
C TRP A 81 10.45 1.01 -4.84
N ARG A 82 10.42 -0.15 -4.16
CA ARG A 82 10.73 -1.45 -4.78
C ARG A 82 9.71 -1.87 -5.84
N ARG A 83 8.47 -1.35 -5.77
CA ARG A 83 7.34 -1.67 -6.65
C ARG A 83 6.92 -0.47 -7.51
N TRP A 84 7.85 0.44 -7.81
CA TRP A 84 7.57 1.70 -8.50
C TRP A 84 6.93 1.51 -9.88
N TRP A 85 7.20 0.37 -10.52
CA TRP A 85 6.57 -0.05 -11.77
C TRP A 85 5.05 -0.21 -11.67
N GLY A 86 4.52 -0.58 -10.50
CA GLY A 86 3.08 -0.65 -10.25
C GLY A 86 2.46 0.70 -9.92
N LEU A 87 3.26 1.63 -9.41
CA LEU A 87 2.82 2.97 -9.03
C LEU A 87 2.33 3.77 -10.23
N LEU A 88 3.14 3.80 -11.31
CA LEU A 88 2.84 4.55 -12.53
C LEU A 88 1.52 4.15 -13.22
N PRO A 89 1.27 2.88 -13.55
CA PRO A 89 0.01 2.46 -14.17
C PRO A 89 -1.17 2.65 -13.22
N GLY A 90 -0.99 2.40 -11.92
CA GLY A 90 -2.02 2.67 -10.91
C GLY A 90 -2.41 4.14 -10.90
N ALA A 91 -1.42 5.04 -10.87
CA ALA A 91 -1.65 6.48 -10.83
C ALA A 91 -2.33 6.98 -12.10
N ALA A 92 -1.91 6.49 -13.27
CA ALA A 92 -2.52 6.82 -14.54
C ALA A 92 -4.01 6.44 -14.58
N VAL A 93 -4.35 5.22 -14.16
CA VAL A 93 -5.75 4.75 -14.12
C VAL A 93 -6.56 5.55 -13.09
N GLY A 94 -6.03 5.77 -11.89
CA GLY A 94 -6.69 6.56 -10.85
C GLY A 94 -7.00 7.98 -11.32
N LEU A 95 -6.02 8.65 -11.94
CA LEU A 95 -6.19 10.00 -12.49
C LEU A 95 -7.24 10.04 -13.61
N LEU A 96 -7.20 9.08 -14.53
CA LEU A 96 -8.17 8.99 -15.62
C LEU A 96 -9.60 8.82 -15.07
N VAL A 97 -9.78 7.92 -14.11
CA VAL A 97 -11.08 7.70 -13.46
C VAL A 97 -11.54 8.94 -12.72
N TYR A 98 -10.64 9.64 -12.03
CA TYR A 98 -11.02 10.84 -11.31
C TYR A 98 -11.52 11.94 -12.27
N PHE A 99 -10.74 12.25 -13.32
CA PHE A 99 -11.06 13.36 -14.21
C PHE A 99 -12.29 13.10 -15.08
N GLU A 100 -12.43 11.89 -15.61
CA GLU A 100 -13.58 11.50 -16.42
C GLU A 100 -14.80 11.20 -15.55
N GLY A 101 -14.58 10.45 -14.46
CA GLY A 101 -15.63 9.94 -13.59
C GLY A 101 -16.26 11.00 -12.69
N ARG A 102 -15.56 12.09 -12.34
CA ARG A 102 -16.13 13.14 -11.46
C ARG A 102 -17.38 13.79 -12.05
N HIS A 103 -17.44 13.95 -13.37
CA HIS A 103 -18.60 14.55 -14.03
C HIS A 103 -19.79 13.61 -13.97
N VAL A 104 -19.58 12.35 -14.34
CA VAL A 104 -20.59 11.30 -14.27
C VAL A 104 -21.06 11.09 -12.82
N ALA A 105 -20.15 11.08 -11.85
CA ALA A 105 -20.47 10.94 -10.44
C ALA A 105 -21.24 12.15 -9.91
N ALA A 106 -20.91 13.37 -10.34
CA ALA A 106 -21.65 14.57 -9.98
C ALA A 106 -23.07 14.57 -10.56
N ASP A 107 -23.26 14.04 -11.78
CA ASP A 107 -24.59 13.93 -12.39
C ASP A 107 -25.50 12.94 -11.63
N ILE A 108 -24.92 11.90 -11.03
CA ILE A 108 -25.67 10.86 -10.30
C ILE A 108 -25.89 11.23 -8.82
N LEU A 109 -24.85 11.73 -8.14
CA LEU A 109 -24.82 11.93 -6.68
C LEU A 109 -24.96 13.40 -6.26
N GLY A 110 -24.99 14.32 -7.22
CA GLY A 110 -24.90 15.76 -6.98
C GLY A 110 -23.46 16.25 -6.86
N VAL A 111 -23.27 17.56 -7.07
CA VAL A 111 -21.94 18.21 -7.13
C VAL A 111 -21.16 18.05 -5.84
N ASP A 112 -21.85 18.11 -4.70
CA ASP A 112 -21.26 18.02 -3.36
C ASP A 112 -20.62 16.66 -3.10
N TRP A 113 -21.26 15.57 -3.53
CA TRP A 113 -20.82 14.20 -3.29
C TRP A 113 -20.04 13.59 -4.45
N GLY A 114 -20.28 14.05 -5.68
CA GLY A 114 -19.65 13.52 -6.90
C GLY A 114 -18.13 13.60 -6.86
N HIS A 115 -17.57 14.69 -6.34
CA HIS A 115 -16.12 14.86 -6.19
C HIS A 115 -15.52 13.87 -5.19
N ALA A 116 -16.15 13.70 -4.02
CA ALA A 116 -15.68 12.77 -3.00
C ALA A 116 -15.81 11.31 -3.45
N ALA A 117 -16.92 10.95 -4.10
CA ALA A 117 -17.13 9.60 -4.63
C ALA A 117 -16.13 9.25 -5.74
N ALA A 118 -15.92 10.16 -6.69
CA ALA A 118 -14.92 9.97 -7.75
C ALA A 118 -13.49 9.90 -7.21
N TYR A 119 -13.18 10.68 -6.16
CA TYR A 119 -11.91 10.58 -5.46
C TYR A 119 -11.70 9.19 -4.85
N VAL A 120 -12.66 8.69 -4.05
CA VAL A 120 -12.52 7.37 -3.44
C VAL A 120 -12.39 6.27 -4.50
N LEU A 121 -13.22 6.31 -5.56
CA LEU A 121 -13.15 5.35 -6.66
C LEU A 121 -11.80 5.37 -7.38
N ALA A 122 -11.23 6.55 -7.61
CA ALA A 122 -9.91 6.71 -8.20
C ALA A 122 -8.81 6.05 -7.35
N TRP A 123 -8.86 6.23 -6.02
CA TRP A 123 -7.91 5.62 -5.09
C TRP A 123 -8.06 4.09 -5.00
N VAL A 124 -9.30 3.59 -5.04
CA VAL A 124 -9.58 2.15 -5.08
C VAL A 124 -9.00 1.53 -6.36
N LEU A 125 -9.28 2.13 -7.52
CA LEU A 125 -8.79 1.61 -8.80
C LEU A 125 -7.28 1.75 -8.94
N PHE A 126 -6.70 2.84 -8.42
CA PHE A 126 -5.25 2.96 -8.23
C PHE A 126 -4.71 1.75 -7.46
N ALA A 127 -5.29 1.42 -6.30
CA ALA A 127 -4.80 0.33 -5.46
C ALA A 127 -4.92 -1.03 -6.14
N VAL A 128 -6.04 -1.30 -6.82
CA VAL A 128 -6.28 -2.54 -7.55
C VAL A 128 -5.24 -2.72 -8.67
N VAL A 129 -5.03 -1.67 -9.48
CA VAL A 129 -4.07 -1.71 -10.58
C VAL A 129 -2.65 -1.77 -10.05
N PHE A 130 -2.32 -1.02 -8.99
CA PHE A 130 -1.03 -1.10 -8.31
C PHE A 130 -0.73 -2.52 -7.85
N VAL A 131 -1.67 -3.16 -7.14
CA VAL A 131 -1.49 -4.55 -6.67
C VAL A 131 -1.32 -5.50 -7.85
N TYR A 132 -2.11 -5.35 -8.91
CA TYR A 132 -1.98 -6.18 -10.11
C TYR A 132 -0.61 -6.01 -10.78
N ALA A 133 -0.23 -4.76 -11.05
CA ALA A 133 1.04 -4.42 -11.68
C ALA A 133 2.24 -4.74 -10.79
N SER A 134 2.10 -4.73 -9.46
CA SER A 134 3.19 -5.10 -8.54
C SER A 134 3.64 -6.55 -8.67
N ARG A 135 2.90 -7.40 -9.38
CA ARG A 135 3.29 -8.77 -9.69
C ARG A 135 4.35 -8.86 -10.80
N TRP A 136 4.60 -7.78 -11.54
CA TRP A 136 5.53 -7.78 -12.66
C TRP A 136 6.37 -6.48 -12.73
N PRO A 137 7.69 -6.57 -13.00
CA PRO A 137 8.50 -7.78 -13.04
C PRO A 137 8.80 -8.29 -11.62
N GLN A 138 8.85 -9.63 -11.44
CA GLN A 138 9.31 -10.26 -10.20
C GLN A 138 10.80 -9.97 -10.00
N THR A 139 11.11 -8.82 -9.44
CA THR A 139 12.49 -8.43 -9.16
C THR A 139 12.92 -9.07 -7.85
N ASN A 140 13.52 -10.26 -7.94
CA ASN A 140 14.33 -10.82 -6.86
C ASN A 140 15.57 -9.92 -6.69
N PHE A 141 15.46 -8.84 -5.92
CA PHE A 141 16.60 -7.98 -5.60
C PHE A 141 17.47 -8.56 -4.48
N SER A 142 16.95 -9.53 -3.72
CA SER A 142 17.56 -10.10 -2.53
C SER A 142 17.94 -11.57 -2.73
N ALA A 143 18.77 -11.89 -3.73
CA ALA A 143 19.61 -13.08 -3.63
C ALA A 143 20.83 -12.74 -2.76
N GLU A 144 20.60 -12.30 -1.53
CA GLU A 144 21.66 -11.97 -0.59
C GLU A 144 22.00 -13.20 0.27
N PRO A 145 23.28 -13.57 0.40
CA PRO A 145 23.70 -14.62 1.32
C PRO A 145 23.31 -14.23 2.75
N ARG A 146 22.70 -15.17 3.48
CA ARG A 146 22.22 -15.01 4.87
C ARG A 146 23.30 -14.32 5.73
N PRO A 147 22.97 -13.25 6.47
CA PRO A 147 23.94 -12.61 7.36
C PRO A 147 24.39 -13.61 8.43
N GLY A 148 25.68 -13.98 8.41
CA GLY A 148 26.28 -14.89 9.39
C GLY A 148 27.00 -16.12 8.83
N ARG A 149 27.03 -16.35 7.51
CA ARG A 149 27.84 -17.44 6.91
C ARG A 149 29.15 -16.85 6.34
N PRO A 150 30.34 -17.30 6.76
CA PRO A 150 31.56 -17.00 6.01
C PRO A 150 31.44 -17.63 4.61
N ALA A 151 31.94 -16.92 3.61
CA ALA A 151 31.94 -17.32 2.20
C ALA A 151 32.67 -18.65 1.95
#